data_AF-F2S059-F1
#
_entry.id   AF-F2S059-F1
#
_cell.length_a   1.000
_cell.length_b   1.000
_cell.length_c   1.000
_cell.angle_alpha   90.00
_cell.angle_beta   90.00
_cell.angle_gamma   90.00
#
_symmetry.space_group_name_H-M   'P 1'
#
loop_
_entity.id
_entity.type
_entity.pdbx_description
1 polymer ?
#
loop_
_entity_poly.entity_id
_entity_poly.type
_entity_poly.pdbx_seq_one_letter_code
_entity_poly.pdbx_strand_id
1 'polypeptide(L)'
;MPGDNGLAMSRTASSTSIQAADLSGPPPPTPALVPPAKAKSVSPAPDAAPKPLPTEGAGAGEVEDGLGAEKLIMHPTSVYIVISEPKHPSEKFHWGIIVARGQQEGILYHRIFDGSRWELKIEENKDISADKAVIILLKVGNVPDVSRQWIEAIHGCITTANVPWATMGDVSCRTFALAATYELGNGGFINIYPNWNKVKGIERESYQFAWHAGNLGRRLVVASQWSDL
;
A
#
# COMPACT_ATOMS: atom_id res chain seq x y z
N MET A 1 -39.76 47.47 36.52
CA MET A 1 -40.03 48.05 35.19
C MET A 1 -39.66 47.01 34.14
N PRO A 2 -40.59 46.71 33.22
CA PRO A 2 -40.51 45.61 32.26
C PRO A 2 -39.78 46.02 30.97
N GLY A 3 -39.45 45.04 30.15
CA GLY A 3 -38.88 45.24 28.81
C GLY A 3 -39.00 43.95 28.00
N ASP A 4 -40.24 43.63 27.66
CA ASP A 4 -40.65 42.65 26.65
C ASP A 4 -40.52 43.26 25.23
N ASN A 5 -40.65 42.41 24.21
CA ASN A 5 -40.54 42.62 22.76
C ASN A 5 -39.20 42.13 22.18
N GLY A 6 -39.10 41.07 21.41
CA GLY A 6 -40.11 40.40 20.60
C GLY A 6 -39.52 40.23 19.20
N LEU A 7 -39.56 39.02 18.66
CA LEU A 7 -39.98 38.71 17.28
C LEU A 7 -39.70 37.24 16.97
N ALA A 8 -40.79 36.50 16.94
CA ALA A 8 -40.91 35.20 16.34
C ALA A 8 -40.68 35.28 14.82
N MET A 9 -40.04 34.26 14.26
CA MET A 9 -40.19 33.84 12.88
C MET A 9 -40.00 32.32 12.81
N SER A 10 -41.11 31.60 12.85
CA SER A 10 -41.22 30.19 12.46
C SER A 10 -40.93 30.04 10.97
N ARG A 11 -40.07 29.08 10.58
CA ARG A 11 -40.10 28.48 9.23
C ARG A 11 -39.82 26.98 9.32
N THR A 12 -40.94 26.25 9.28
CA THR A 12 -41.17 24.92 8.70
C THR A 12 -39.99 24.27 7.97
N ALA A 13 -39.53 23.13 8.49
CA ALA A 13 -38.83 22.11 7.71
C ALA A 13 -39.89 21.23 7.00
N SER A 14 -40.04 21.41 5.70
CA SER A 14 -40.84 20.51 4.86
C SER A 14 -40.05 19.23 4.64
N SER A 15 -40.48 18.15 5.30
CA SER A 15 -40.12 16.77 4.93
C SER A 15 -40.71 16.46 3.56
N THR A 16 -39.88 16.35 2.53
CA THR A 16 -40.28 15.74 1.27
C THR A 16 -39.85 14.27 1.30
N SER A 17 -40.82 13.42 1.64
CA SER A 17 -40.73 11.97 1.49
C SER A 17 -40.72 11.64 -0.01
N ILE A 18 -39.61 11.12 -0.52
CA ILE A 18 -39.57 10.56 -1.87
C ILE A 18 -40.16 9.15 -1.77
N GLN A 19 -41.40 9.01 -2.25
CA GLN A 19 -41.99 7.71 -2.52
C GLN A 19 -41.18 7.02 -3.62
N ALA A 20 -40.59 5.88 -3.27
CA ALA A 20 -40.13 4.89 -4.24
C ALA A 20 -41.38 4.31 -4.93
N ALA A 21 -41.60 4.73 -6.18
CA ALA A 21 -42.58 4.10 -7.04
C ALA A 21 -42.03 2.77 -7.56
N ASP A 22 -42.84 1.74 -7.39
CA ASP A 22 -42.74 0.41 -7.98
C ASP A 22 -42.25 0.43 -9.44
N LEU A 23 -41.05 -0.13 -9.67
CA LEU A 23 -40.64 -0.64 -10.98
C LEU A 23 -40.71 -2.16 -10.95
N SER A 24 -41.93 -2.69 -10.86
CA SER A 24 -42.21 -4.11 -11.13
C SER A 24 -42.35 -4.30 -12.65
N GLY A 25 -41.22 -4.44 -13.33
CA GLY A 25 -41.15 -4.98 -14.69
C GLY A 25 -40.85 -6.49 -14.65
N PRO A 26 -41.45 -7.31 -15.53
CA PRO A 26 -41.18 -8.73 -15.56
C PRO A 26 -39.70 -9.01 -15.90
N PRO A 27 -39.07 -10.03 -15.30
CA PRO A 27 -37.67 -10.32 -15.52
C PRO A 27 -37.42 -10.74 -16.98
N PRO A 28 -36.27 -10.37 -17.57
CA PRO A 28 -35.88 -10.82 -18.90
C PRO A 28 -35.65 -12.35 -18.91
N PRO A 29 -36.01 -13.06 -20.00
CA PRO A 29 -35.82 -14.50 -20.09
C PRO A 29 -34.33 -14.85 -20.14
N THR A 30 -33.91 -15.74 -19.24
CA THR A 30 -32.58 -16.33 -19.16
C THR A 30 -32.28 -17.19 -20.39
N PRO A 31 -31.17 -16.95 -21.13
CA PRO A 31 -30.68 -17.92 -22.10
C PRO A 31 -30.10 -19.14 -21.37
N ALA A 32 -30.59 -20.33 -21.73
CA ALA A 32 -30.17 -21.60 -21.15
C ALA A 32 -28.67 -21.88 -21.40
N LEU A 33 -27.96 -22.19 -20.32
CA LEU A 33 -26.63 -22.80 -20.33
C LEU A 33 -26.72 -24.23 -20.90
N VAL A 34 -25.97 -24.49 -21.97
CA VAL A 34 -25.73 -25.84 -22.51
C VAL A 34 -24.50 -26.44 -21.81
N PRO A 35 -24.60 -27.57 -21.09
CA PRO A 35 -23.43 -28.30 -20.61
C PRO A 35 -22.83 -29.24 -21.67
N PRO A 36 -21.54 -29.62 -21.53
CA PRO A 36 -20.68 -30.07 -22.63
C PRO A 36 -20.84 -31.57 -22.94
N ALA A 37 -20.67 -31.92 -24.22
CA ALA A 37 -20.56 -33.30 -24.67
C ALA A 37 -19.16 -33.88 -24.34
N LYS A 38 -19.14 -34.93 -23.53
CA LYS A 38 -18.01 -35.84 -23.32
C LYS A 38 -17.74 -36.66 -24.59
N ALA A 39 -16.50 -36.74 -25.02
CA ALA A 39 -15.99 -37.82 -25.85
C ALA A 39 -14.70 -38.39 -25.25
N LYS A 40 -14.55 -39.71 -25.39
CA LYS A 40 -13.73 -40.61 -24.58
C LYS A 40 -12.26 -40.67 -25.03
N SER A 41 -11.43 -40.97 -24.03
CA SER A 41 -10.04 -41.41 -24.09
C SER A 41 -9.88 -42.77 -24.79
N VAL A 42 -8.83 -42.94 -25.60
CA VAL A 42 -8.22 -44.24 -25.93
C VAL A 42 -6.69 -44.05 -26.07
N SER A 43 -5.94 -44.65 -25.15
CA SER A 43 -4.52 -44.97 -25.31
C SER A 43 -4.35 -46.32 -26.03
N PRO A 44 -3.14 -46.62 -26.53
CA PRO A 44 -2.44 -47.79 -25.98
C PRO A 44 -0.95 -47.54 -25.68
N ALA A 45 -0.45 -48.20 -24.63
CA ALA A 45 0.96 -48.44 -24.27
C ALA A 45 1.37 -49.86 -24.74
N PRO A 46 2.56 -50.44 -24.40
CA PRO A 46 3.79 -49.95 -23.73
C PRO A 46 5.05 -50.25 -24.61
N ASP A 47 6.31 -49.93 -24.25
CA ASP A 47 7.16 -50.73 -23.36
C ASP A 47 8.61 -50.17 -23.28
N ALA A 48 9.36 -50.65 -22.28
CA ALA A 48 10.80 -50.51 -21.99
C ALA A 48 11.23 -49.51 -20.89
N ALA A 49 11.33 -50.04 -19.67
CA ALA A 49 12.20 -49.56 -18.59
C ALA A 49 13.65 -50.10 -18.78
N PRO A 50 14.67 -49.59 -18.05
CA PRO A 50 14.94 -50.12 -16.71
C PRO A 50 15.46 -49.10 -15.65
N LYS A 51 15.45 -49.51 -14.38
CA LYS A 51 15.98 -48.86 -13.16
C LYS A 51 16.62 -49.97 -12.28
N PRO A 52 17.26 -49.72 -11.12
CA PRO A 52 18.50 -48.99 -10.72
C PRO A 52 19.51 -49.89 -9.94
N LEU A 53 20.67 -49.36 -9.43
CA LEU A 53 21.16 -49.30 -8.00
C LEU A 53 22.73 -49.08 -7.85
N PRO A 54 23.32 -48.85 -6.63
CA PRO A 54 24.01 -47.63 -6.12
C PRO A 54 25.56 -47.83 -5.88
N THR A 55 26.42 -46.99 -5.25
CA THR A 55 26.37 -46.28 -3.94
C THR A 55 27.63 -45.37 -3.73
N GLU A 56 27.44 -44.26 -2.99
CA GLU A 56 28.32 -43.56 -2.00
C GLU A 56 29.75 -43.05 -2.28
N GLY A 57 29.98 -41.78 -1.88
CA GLY A 57 31.24 -41.31 -1.29
C GLY A 57 31.60 -39.83 -1.49
N ALA A 58 31.23 -38.98 -0.51
CA ALA A 58 31.85 -37.71 -0.06
C ALA A 58 32.38 -36.71 -1.13
N GLY A 59 31.86 -35.49 -1.28
CA GLY A 59 31.59 -34.49 -0.26
C GLY A 59 32.78 -33.53 -0.13
N ALA A 60 32.68 -32.32 -0.71
CA ALA A 60 33.28 -31.08 -0.21
C ALA A 60 33.01 -29.90 -1.15
N GLY A 61 32.23 -28.95 -0.67
CA GLY A 61 32.39 -27.54 -1.03
C GLY A 61 31.56 -27.02 -2.21
N GLU A 62 30.24 -27.21 -2.18
CA GLU A 62 29.40 -26.12 -2.69
C GLU A 62 29.66 -24.93 -1.77
N VAL A 63 30.40 -23.96 -2.30
CA VAL A 63 30.64 -22.68 -1.66
C VAL A 63 29.25 -22.06 -1.51
N GLU A 64 28.76 -22.01 -0.27
CA GLU A 64 27.55 -21.26 0.06
C GLU A 64 27.74 -19.84 -0.48
N ASP A 65 26.99 -19.55 -1.55
CA ASP A 65 26.82 -18.20 -2.06
C ASP A 65 26.25 -17.39 -0.89
N GLY A 66 27.10 -16.49 -0.37
CA GLY A 66 26.94 -15.94 0.97
C GLY A 66 25.55 -15.35 1.17
N LEU A 67 24.81 -15.87 2.15
CA LEU A 67 23.59 -15.31 2.75
C LEU A 67 22.91 -14.30 1.82
N GLY A 68 22.27 -14.80 0.76
CA GLY A 68 21.67 -13.99 -0.30
C GLY A 68 20.93 -12.81 0.28
N ALA A 69 21.51 -11.62 0.15
CA ALA A 69 20.93 -10.41 0.70
C ALA A 69 19.52 -10.26 0.10
N GLU A 70 18.49 -10.44 0.92
CA GLU A 70 17.09 -10.39 0.47
C GLU A 70 16.88 -9.10 -0.31
N LYS A 71 16.71 -9.22 -1.63
CA LYS A 71 16.55 -8.10 -2.54
C LYS A 71 15.10 -7.66 -2.50
N LEU A 72 14.87 -6.41 -2.09
CA LEU A 72 13.54 -5.82 -2.16
C LEU A 72 13.20 -5.52 -3.63
N ILE A 73 12.11 -6.12 -4.12
CA ILE A 73 11.58 -5.93 -5.47
C ILE A 73 10.19 -5.31 -5.36
N MET A 74 10.05 -4.09 -5.88
CA MET A 74 8.78 -3.39 -6.00
C MET A 74 8.02 -3.87 -7.24
N HIS A 75 6.71 -3.76 -7.18
CA HIS A 75 5.88 -3.76 -8.37
C HIS A 75 5.95 -2.37 -9.01
N PRO A 76 6.16 -2.26 -10.33
CA PRO A 76 6.02 -0.99 -11.05
C PRO A 76 4.65 -0.35 -10.79
N THR A 77 4.58 0.98 -10.92
CA THR A 77 3.35 1.77 -10.75
C THR A 77 2.66 1.57 -9.40
N SER A 78 3.39 1.12 -8.39
CA SER A 78 2.88 0.89 -7.04
C SER A 78 3.39 1.94 -6.07
N VAL A 79 2.60 2.22 -5.03
CA VAL A 79 2.97 3.12 -3.94
C VAL A 79 3.20 2.29 -2.69
N TYR A 80 4.30 2.56 -1.99
CA TYR A 80 4.66 1.88 -0.76
C TYR A 80 4.92 2.86 0.36
N ILE A 81 4.51 2.50 1.57
CA ILE A 81 5.17 3.01 2.78
C ILE A 81 6.50 2.26 2.92
N VAL A 82 7.57 3.04 3.07
CA VAL A 82 8.93 2.56 3.30
C VAL A 82 9.24 2.67 4.79
N ILE A 83 9.57 1.55 5.42
CA ILE A 83 10.07 1.53 6.80
C ILE A 83 11.54 1.14 6.78
N SER A 84 12.35 1.95 7.44
CA SER A 84 13.81 1.78 7.51
C SER A 84 14.31 1.97 8.95
N GLU A 85 15.58 1.64 9.16
CA GLU A 85 16.28 1.90 10.42
C GLU A 85 16.06 3.35 10.91
N PRO A 86 15.94 3.56 12.23
CA PRO A 86 15.65 4.86 12.79
C PRO A 86 16.74 5.88 12.45
N LYS A 87 16.32 7.08 12.00
CA LYS A 87 17.21 8.22 11.71
C LYS A 87 17.12 9.34 12.74
N HIS A 88 16.21 9.23 13.72
CA HIS A 88 16.04 10.19 14.79
C HIS A 88 15.72 9.46 16.11
N PRO A 89 16.29 9.85 17.27
CA PRO A 89 16.13 9.11 18.53
C PRO A 89 14.68 8.99 19.04
N SER A 90 13.80 9.93 18.67
CA SER A 90 12.38 9.90 19.06
C SER A 90 11.54 8.91 18.24
N GLU A 91 12.06 8.39 17.14
CA GLU A 91 11.34 7.50 16.25
C GLU A 91 11.92 6.09 16.32
N LYS A 92 11.05 5.07 16.38
CA LYS A 92 11.49 3.66 16.38
C LYS A 92 11.97 3.19 15.02
N PHE A 93 11.44 3.80 13.96
CA PHE A 93 11.78 3.54 12.58
C PHE A 93 11.75 4.85 11.81
N HIS A 94 12.47 4.91 10.69
CA HIS A 94 12.34 6.01 9.74
C HIS A 94 11.30 5.64 8.67
N TRP A 95 10.39 6.58 8.40
CA TRP A 95 9.26 6.38 7.51
C TRP A 95 9.39 7.23 6.25
N GLY A 96 8.90 6.71 5.14
CA GLY A 96 8.75 7.44 3.88
C GLY A 96 7.66 6.84 3.02
N ILE A 97 7.40 7.48 1.90
CA ILE A 97 6.51 6.99 0.85
C ILE A 97 7.27 6.96 -0.47
N ILE A 98 7.25 5.84 -1.17
CA ILE A 98 7.90 5.69 -2.48
C ILE A 98 6.88 5.38 -3.56
N VAL A 99 6.98 6.11 -4.67
CA VAL A 99 6.26 5.84 -5.91
C VAL A 99 7.20 5.05 -6.82
N ALA A 100 6.92 3.77 -7.00
CA ALA A 100 7.76 2.87 -7.78
C ALA A 100 7.63 3.17 -9.27
N ARG A 101 8.75 3.55 -9.90
CA ARG A 101 8.85 3.73 -11.36
C ARG A 101 9.36 2.48 -12.07
N GLY A 102 9.95 1.57 -11.31
CA GLY A 102 10.34 0.24 -11.75
C GLY A 102 10.41 -0.72 -10.57
N GLN A 103 11.07 -1.86 -10.80
CA GLN A 103 11.19 -2.90 -9.78
C GLN A 103 12.17 -2.57 -8.65
N GLN A 104 13.12 -1.68 -8.89
CA GLN A 104 14.21 -1.38 -7.96
C GLN A 104 14.26 0.09 -7.58
N GLU A 105 13.74 0.97 -8.44
CA GLU A 105 13.81 2.41 -8.26
C GLU A 105 12.45 3.09 -8.23
N GLY A 106 12.41 4.24 -7.56
CA GLY A 106 11.26 5.12 -7.49
C GLY A 106 11.63 6.48 -6.92
N ILE A 107 10.60 7.30 -6.71
CA ILE A 107 10.74 8.60 -6.07
C ILE A 107 10.35 8.45 -4.60
N LEU A 108 11.33 8.56 -3.70
CA LEU A 108 11.11 8.48 -2.26
C LEU A 108 10.91 9.87 -1.67
N TYR A 109 9.80 10.05 -0.96
CA TYR A 109 9.47 11.23 -0.17
C TYR A 109 9.53 10.86 1.30
N HIS A 110 10.28 11.62 2.09
CA HIS A 110 10.32 11.45 3.54
C HIS A 110 10.69 12.76 4.23
N ARG A 111 10.44 12.85 5.55
CA ARG A 111 10.95 13.98 6.33
C ARG A 111 12.17 13.58 7.15
N ILE A 112 13.17 14.43 7.19
CA ILE A 112 14.37 14.25 8.02
C ILE A 112 14.43 15.40 9.01
N PHE A 113 14.79 15.12 10.26
CA PHE A 113 15.03 16.15 11.25
C PHE A 113 16.44 16.71 11.08
N ASP A 114 16.56 18.01 10.83
CA ASP A 114 17.85 18.68 10.58
C ASP A 114 18.54 19.19 11.85
N GLY A 115 17.95 18.92 13.02
CA GLY A 115 18.37 19.46 14.32
C GLY A 115 17.45 20.57 14.84
N SER A 116 16.62 21.15 13.99
CA SER A 116 15.67 22.22 14.33
C SER A 116 14.23 21.90 13.94
N ARG A 117 14.03 21.35 12.73
CA ARG A 117 12.72 21.08 12.16
C ARG A 117 12.75 19.87 11.23
N TRP A 118 11.56 19.40 10.88
CA TRP A 118 11.38 18.29 9.96
C TRP A 118 11.29 18.79 8.52
N GLU A 119 12.35 18.59 7.75
CA GLU A 119 12.44 19.00 6.35
C GLU A 119 12.02 17.86 5.42
N LEU A 120 11.27 18.20 4.37
CA LEU A 120 10.96 17.27 3.30
C LEU A 120 12.21 17.04 2.44
N LYS A 121 12.60 15.77 2.29
CA LYS A 121 13.62 15.34 1.35
C LYS A 121 12.99 14.43 0.29
N ILE A 122 13.41 14.61 -0.95
CA ILE A 122 12.93 13.90 -2.12
C ILE A 122 14.14 13.26 -2.80
N GLU A 123 14.10 11.95 -2.99
CA GLU A 123 15.13 11.18 -3.70
C GLU A 123 14.52 10.64 -4.99
N GLU A 124 14.74 11.34 -6.12
CA GLU A 124 14.05 11.06 -7.40
C GLU A 124 14.38 9.71 -8.05
N ASN A 125 15.58 9.18 -7.78
CA ASN A 125 16.08 7.93 -8.36
C ASN A 125 16.51 6.99 -7.23
N LYS A 126 15.66 6.83 -6.21
CA LYS A 126 15.98 6.01 -5.05
C LYS A 126 16.01 4.53 -5.45
N ASP A 127 17.20 3.94 -5.51
CA ASP A 127 17.37 2.48 -5.55
C ASP A 127 17.08 1.89 -4.18
N ILE A 128 15.91 1.27 -4.05
CA ILE A 128 15.45 0.65 -2.81
C ILE A 128 16.10 -0.72 -2.59
N SER A 129 16.50 -1.37 -3.68
CA SER A 129 17.05 -2.72 -3.63
C SER A 129 18.43 -2.72 -3.00
N ALA A 130 19.23 -1.68 -3.27
CA ALA A 130 20.54 -1.43 -2.70
C ALA A 130 20.51 -0.82 -1.28
N ASP A 131 19.38 -0.27 -0.83
CA ASP A 131 19.30 0.40 0.48
C ASP A 131 19.12 -0.59 1.63
N LYS A 132 20.25 -0.97 2.24
CA LYS A 132 20.31 -1.94 3.36
C LYS A 132 19.57 -1.47 4.61
N ALA A 133 19.32 -0.17 4.78
CA ALA A 133 18.57 0.33 5.93
C ALA A 133 17.06 0.08 5.80
N VAL A 134 16.56 -0.26 4.61
CA VAL A 134 15.13 -0.54 4.40
C VAL A 134 14.79 -1.93 4.90
N ILE A 135 13.82 -1.96 5.82
CA ILE A 135 13.32 -3.17 6.48
C ILE A 135 12.04 -3.64 5.78
N ILE A 136 11.10 -2.73 5.48
CA ILE A 136 9.80 -3.07 4.89
C ILE A 136 9.44 -2.13 3.74
N LEU A 137 8.83 -2.70 2.70
CA LEU A 137 7.98 -2.02 1.74
C LEU A 137 6.55 -2.52 1.89
N LEU A 138 5.68 -1.71 2.47
CA LEU A 138 4.25 -2.01 2.59
C LEU A 138 3.51 -1.35 1.43
N LYS A 139 3.01 -2.15 0.48
CA LYS A 139 2.25 -1.65 -0.67
C LYS A 139 0.91 -1.14 -0.17
N VAL A 140 0.63 0.12 -0.46
CA VAL A 140 -0.60 0.83 -0.08
C VAL A 140 -1.46 1.16 -1.30
N GLY A 141 -0.97 0.98 -2.52
CA GLY A 141 -1.76 1.29 -3.69
C GLY A 141 -1.05 1.04 -5.01
N ASN A 142 -1.81 1.19 -6.09
CA ASN A 142 -1.30 1.35 -7.45
C ASN A 142 -1.70 2.73 -7.95
N VAL A 143 -0.82 3.36 -8.72
CA VAL A 143 -1.14 4.53 -9.53
C VAL A 143 -1.44 4.07 -10.97
N PRO A 144 -2.25 4.82 -11.73
CA PRO A 144 -2.62 4.42 -13.10
C PRO A 144 -1.43 4.29 -14.04
N ASP A 145 -0.49 5.24 -13.97
CA ASP A 145 0.79 5.19 -14.67
C ASP A 145 1.84 6.06 -13.97
N VAL A 146 3.07 6.04 -14.47
CA VAL A 146 4.22 6.83 -13.98
C VAL A 146 4.77 7.78 -15.04
N SER A 147 3.91 8.23 -15.95
CA SER A 147 4.23 9.30 -16.89
C SER A 147 4.51 10.60 -16.14
N ARG A 148 5.20 11.53 -16.81
CA ARG A 148 5.57 12.82 -16.22
C ARG A 148 4.37 13.56 -15.60
N GLN A 149 3.23 13.58 -16.29
CA GLN A 149 2.02 14.27 -15.81
C GLN A 149 1.50 13.66 -14.51
N TRP A 150 1.45 12.33 -14.42
CA TRP A 150 1.03 11.65 -13.20
C TRP A 150 2.02 11.85 -12.07
N ILE A 151 3.32 11.77 -12.34
CA ILE A 151 4.35 12.03 -11.33
C ILE A 151 4.28 13.46 -10.81
N GLU A 152 4.09 14.47 -11.67
CA GLU A 152 3.93 15.86 -11.26
C GLU A 152 2.68 16.06 -10.37
N ALA A 153 1.56 15.41 -10.71
CA ALA A 153 0.33 15.47 -9.90
C ALA A 153 0.48 14.78 -8.54
N ILE A 154 1.09 13.58 -8.52
CA ILE A 154 1.40 12.84 -7.31
C ILE A 154 2.39 13.61 -6.42
N HIS A 155 3.41 14.22 -7.04
CA HIS A 155 4.37 15.08 -6.34
C HIS A 155 3.66 16.26 -5.68
N GLY A 156 2.80 16.97 -6.41
CA GLY A 156 1.97 18.04 -5.85
C GLY A 156 1.17 17.56 -4.64
N CYS A 157 0.43 16.45 -4.80
CA CYS A 157 -0.36 15.84 -3.73
C CYS A 157 0.46 15.52 -2.46
N ILE A 158 1.61 14.84 -2.61
CA ILE A 158 2.45 14.43 -1.49
C ILE A 158 3.12 15.64 -0.82
N THR A 159 3.65 16.58 -1.60
CA THR A 159 4.39 17.73 -1.06
C THR A 159 3.49 18.73 -0.33
N THR A 160 2.21 18.81 -0.69
CA THR A 160 1.22 19.63 0.01
C THR A 160 0.47 18.90 1.11
N ALA A 161 0.80 17.62 1.38
CA ALA A 161 0.08 16.84 2.37
C ALA A 161 0.17 17.48 3.77
N ASN A 162 -1.00 17.75 4.35
CA ASN A 162 -1.11 18.37 5.66
C ASN A 162 -1.23 17.31 6.75
N VAL A 163 -0.42 17.43 7.81
CA VAL A 163 -0.52 16.56 8.98
C VAL A 163 -1.56 17.15 9.94
N PRO A 164 -2.74 16.54 10.12
CA PRO A 164 -3.74 17.09 11.03
C PRO A 164 -3.30 16.86 12.48
N TRP A 165 -2.81 17.92 13.12
CA TRP A 165 -2.29 17.89 14.48
C TRP A 165 -3.25 17.24 15.49
N ALA A 166 -4.55 17.56 15.40
CA ALA A 166 -5.57 17.00 16.29
C ALA A 166 -5.74 15.48 16.19
N THR A 167 -5.36 14.85 15.07
CA THR A 167 -5.53 13.41 14.84
C THR A 167 -4.22 12.63 14.90
N MET A 168 -3.11 13.26 14.49
CA MET A 168 -1.81 12.63 14.27
C MET A 168 -0.69 13.17 15.17
N GLY A 169 -0.90 14.31 15.82
CA GLY A 169 0.12 15.00 16.61
C GLY A 169 1.12 15.79 15.74
N ASP A 170 2.33 15.95 16.26
CA ASP A 170 3.36 16.77 15.62
C ASP A 170 3.87 16.17 14.30
N VAL A 171 4.41 17.03 13.45
CA VAL A 171 5.03 16.62 12.18
C VAL A 171 6.28 15.79 12.50
N SER A 172 6.38 14.61 11.88
CA SER A 172 7.56 13.76 11.85
C SER A 172 7.63 12.99 10.53
N CYS A 173 8.67 12.18 10.31
CA CYS A 173 8.71 11.27 9.16
C CYS A 173 7.47 10.35 9.10
N ARG A 174 7.03 9.87 10.26
CA ARG A 174 5.89 8.96 10.40
C ARG A 174 4.59 9.65 10.05
N THR A 175 4.29 10.76 10.73
CA THR A 175 3.01 11.45 10.54
C THR A 175 2.90 12.05 9.14
N PHE A 176 4.02 12.47 8.54
CA PHE A 176 4.09 12.87 7.13
C PHE A 176 3.76 11.71 6.17
N ALA A 177 4.40 10.54 6.30
CA ALA A 177 4.16 9.41 5.39
C ALA A 177 2.69 8.95 5.44
N LEU A 178 2.09 8.97 6.62
CA LEU A 178 0.68 8.63 6.83
C LEU A 178 -0.26 9.68 6.24
N ALA A 179 0.05 10.98 6.39
CA ALA A 179 -0.70 12.05 5.74
C ALA A 179 -0.60 12.00 4.21
N ALA A 180 0.59 11.73 3.66
CA ALA A 180 0.76 11.54 2.22
C ALA A 180 -0.07 10.35 1.71
N THR A 181 -0.13 9.25 2.46
CA THR A 181 -0.97 8.09 2.11
C THR A 181 -2.45 8.45 2.10
N TYR A 182 -2.91 9.22 3.10
CA TYR A 182 -4.28 9.74 3.14
C TYR A 182 -4.59 10.60 1.92
N GLU A 183 -3.72 11.56 1.60
CA GLU A 183 -3.95 12.50 0.50
C GLU A 183 -3.89 11.84 -0.87
N LEU A 184 -3.05 10.82 -1.05
CA LEU A 184 -3.06 10.04 -2.29
C LEU A 184 -4.40 9.31 -2.51
N GLY A 185 -4.99 8.76 -1.45
CA GLY A 185 -6.33 8.19 -1.50
C GLY A 185 -7.40 9.25 -1.77
N ASN A 186 -7.29 10.41 -1.09
CA ASN A 186 -8.21 11.55 -1.22
C ASN A 186 -8.19 12.16 -2.64
N GLY A 187 -7.01 12.26 -3.24
CA GLY A 187 -6.80 12.72 -4.61
C GLY A 187 -7.17 11.68 -5.68
N GLY A 188 -7.58 10.46 -5.28
CA GLY A 188 -7.93 9.37 -6.20
C GLY A 188 -6.73 8.79 -6.94
N PHE A 189 -5.50 9.01 -6.45
CA PHE A 189 -4.28 8.46 -7.06
C PHE A 189 -4.08 6.99 -6.74
N ILE A 190 -4.56 6.54 -5.58
CA ILE A 190 -4.50 5.14 -5.14
C ILE A 190 -5.87 4.68 -4.62
N ASN A 191 -6.11 3.37 -4.72
CA ASN A 191 -7.34 2.73 -4.23
C ASN A 191 -7.33 2.52 -2.71
N ILE A 192 -7.15 3.61 -1.96
CA ILE A 192 -7.40 3.66 -0.52
C ILE A 192 -8.50 4.70 -0.29
N TYR A 193 -9.58 4.29 0.36
CA TYR A 193 -10.58 5.23 0.82
C TYR A 193 -9.97 6.17 1.89
N PRO A 194 -10.01 7.50 1.71
CA PRO A 194 -9.34 8.47 2.58
C PRO A 194 -9.99 8.52 3.97
N ASN A 195 -9.50 7.68 4.88
CA ASN A 195 -10.04 7.54 6.22
C ASN A 195 -8.91 7.33 7.23
N TRP A 196 -8.85 8.19 8.25
CA TRP A 196 -7.79 8.14 9.25
C TRP A 196 -7.78 6.86 10.10
N ASN A 197 -8.91 6.16 10.26
CA ASN A 197 -8.92 4.85 10.92
C ASN A 197 -8.24 3.79 10.06
N LYS A 198 -8.45 3.82 8.73
CA LYS A 198 -7.71 2.94 7.79
C LYS A 198 -6.22 3.25 7.80
N VAL A 199 -5.84 4.53 7.75
CA VAL A 199 -4.44 4.97 7.80
C VAL A 199 -3.76 4.57 9.12
N LYS A 200 -4.45 4.66 10.26
CA LYS A 200 -3.97 4.12 11.55
C LYS A 200 -3.84 2.60 11.56
N GLY A 201 -4.68 1.91 10.79
CA GLY A 201 -4.55 0.49 10.50
C GLY A 201 -3.25 0.17 9.74
N ILE A 202 -2.96 0.93 8.69
CA ILE A 202 -1.72 0.85 7.90
C ILE A 202 -0.49 1.14 8.78
N GLU A 203 -0.56 2.14 9.66
CA GLU A 203 0.50 2.45 10.63
C GLU A 203 0.80 1.26 11.53
N ARG A 204 -0.24 0.66 12.13
CA ARG A 204 -0.11 -0.48 13.03
C ARG A 204 0.48 -1.70 12.30
N GLU A 205 -0.01 -1.99 11.11
CA GLU A 205 0.45 -3.08 10.25
C GLU A 205 1.93 -2.89 9.87
N SER A 206 2.29 -1.69 9.40
CA SER A 206 3.68 -1.32 9.07
C SER A 206 4.62 -1.54 10.26
N TYR A 207 4.20 -1.10 11.45
CA TYR A 207 4.99 -1.26 12.67
C TYR A 207 5.16 -2.74 13.04
N GLN A 208 4.10 -3.54 12.97
CA GLN A 208 4.15 -4.97 13.30
C GLN A 208 5.08 -5.72 12.35
N PHE A 209 4.98 -5.48 11.05
CA PHE A 209 5.88 -6.09 10.07
C PHE A 209 7.33 -5.65 10.27
N ALA A 210 7.57 -4.35 10.47
CA ALA A 210 8.93 -3.83 10.65
C ALA A 210 9.58 -4.35 11.93
N TRP A 211 8.82 -4.43 13.02
CA TRP A 211 9.29 -5.03 14.28
C TRP A 211 9.65 -6.50 14.10
N HIS A 212 8.78 -7.28 13.47
CA HIS A 212 9.01 -8.70 13.27
C HIS A 212 10.19 -8.97 12.32
N ALA A 213 10.21 -8.30 11.17
CA ALA A 213 11.29 -8.44 10.18
C ALA A 213 12.64 -7.99 10.73
N GLY A 214 12.67 -6.85 11.44
CA GLY A 214 13.87 -6.35 12.09
C GLY A 214 14.45 -7.33 13.11
N ASN A 215 13.62 -7.95 13.95
CA ASN A 215 14.07 -8.95 14.92
C ASN A 215 14.60 -10.24 14.28
N LEU A 216 14.14 -10.56 13.07
CA LEU A 216 14.59 -11.73 12.31
C LEU A 216 15.76 -11.43 11.36
N GLY A 217 16.19 -10.18 11.25
CA GLY A 217 17.17 -9.75 10.25
C GLY A 217 16.69 -9.93 8.81
N ARG A 218 15.38 -9.84 8.57
CA ARG A 218 14.74 -10.00 7.26
C ARG A 218 14.27 -8.68 6.68
N ARG A 219 14.10 -8.65 5.36
CA ARG A 219 13.53 -7.52 4.61
C ARG A 219 12.31 -7.99 3.84
N LEU A 220 11.18 -7.30 3.96
CA LEU A 220 9.92 -7.75 3.37
C LEU A 220 9.33 -6.73 2.39
N VAL A 221 8.71 -7.27 1.34
CA VAL A 221 7.75 -6.55 0.50
C VAL A 221 6.40 -7.22 0.71
N VAL A 222 5.41 -6.47 1.20
CA VAL A 222 4.09 -7.00 1.57
C VAL A 222 3.00 -6.04 1.11
N ALA A 223 1.80 -6.57 0.84
CA ALA A 223 0.63 -5.75 0.56
C ALA A 223 -0.13 -5.44 1.84
N SER A 224 -0.60 -4.20 1.96
CA SER A 224 -1.45 -3.82 3.09
C SER A 224 -2.82 -4.46 2.99
N GLN A 225 -3.33 -5.01 4.09
CA GLN A 225 -4.72 -5.48 4.16
C GLN A 225 -5.75 -4.34 4.07
N TRP A 226 -5.32 -3.08 4.19
CA TRP A 226 -6.17 -1.90 4.17
C TRP A 226 -6.29 -1.25 2.79
N SER A 227 -5.52 -1.73 1.82
CA SER A 227 -5.59 -1.31 0.44
C SER A 227 -6.40 -2.32 -0.37
N ASP A 228 -7.35 -1.83 -1.16
CA ASP A 228 -8.19 -2.64 -2.04
C ASP A 228 -7.39 -3.02 -3.31
N LEU A 229 -6.30 -3.78 -3.10
CA LEU A 229 -5.30 -4.18 -4.11
C LEU A 229 -5.66 -5.44 -4.88
#